data_AF-A0A2H6AA74-F1
#
_entry.id   AF-A0A2H6AA74-F1
#
_cell.length_a   1.000
_cell.length_b   1.000
_cell.length_c   1.000
_cell.angle_alpha   90.00
_cell.angle_beta   90.00
_cell.angle_gamma   90.00
#
_symmetry.space_group_name_H-M   'P 1'
#
loop_
_entity.id
_entity.type
_entity.pdbx_description
1 polymer ?
#
loop_
_entity_poly.entity_id
_entity_poly.type
_entity_poly.pdbx_seq_one_letter_code
_entity_poly.pdbx_strand_id
1 'polypeptide(L)'
;MKTRIKFSQIFLKNKAILRKIARSLEIKKDDIIVEIGGGHGELSQFLTSAKKLIIYEIDKNLASFLKDRFSYFENVEIKNEDFLKADLFYLKNNFKLTGNIPYKITGKIFRKILTLENHPQLLVFTLQKEVGEKILGKNKNSFWSIWIKIWGETKSLGIIKRKNFRPVPQVDSIIIKINFYPQPLIKETELFARFLKKIFEKPNQKLKNKIPLLPNEYKEKRVFDLNFDDFLNLFQKIFSKNQL
;
A
#
# COMPACT_ATOMS: atom_id res chain seq x y z
N MET A 1 -4.28 -19.28 31.39
CA MET A 1 -4.69 -19.42 29.97
C MET A 1 -3.66 -18.72 29.07
N LYS A 2 -2.85 -19.47 28.31
CA LYS A 2 -1.90 -18.90 27.33
C LYS A 2 -2.68 -18.41 26.10
N THR A 3 -2.84 -17.09 25.96
CA THR A 3 -3.44 -16.46 24.78
C THR A 3 -2.59 -16.76 23.56
N ARG A 4 -3.16 -17.49 22.59
CA ARG A 4 -2.52 -17.75 21.29
C ARG A 4 -2.40 -16.43 20.53
N ILE A 5 -1.24 -15.76 20.62
CA ILE A 5 -0.93 -14.54 19.86
C ILE A 5 -0.70 -14.94 18.39
N LYS A 6 -1.78 -15.27 17.68
CA LYS A 6 -1.71 -15.71 16.26
C LYS A 6 -1.48 -14.51 15.33
N PHE A 7 -1.77 -13.31 15.80
CA PHE A 7 -1.56 -12.04 15.10
C PHE A 7 -0.87 -11.07 16.07
N SER A 8 0.40 -10.76 15.85
CA SER A 8 1.11 -9.73 16.65
C SER A 8 0.55 -8.36 16.27
N GLN A 9 -0.51 -7.94 16.96
CA GLN A 9 -1.22 -6.71 16.66
C GLN A 9 -0.59 -5.53 17.40
N ILE A 10 -0.37 -4.42 16.69
CA ILE A 10 0.21 -3.18 17.20
C ILE A 10 -0.83 -2.08 16.95
N PHE A 11 -1.35 -1.47 18.02
CA PHE A 11 -2.42 -0.49 17.92
C PHE A 11 -1.87 0.93 18.06
N LEU A 12 -2.20 1.81 17.11
CA LEU A 12 -1.91 3.24 17.22
C LEU A 12 -2.90 3.89 18.19
N LYS A 13 -2.42 4.52 19.26
CA LYS A 13 -3.28 5.10 20.32
C LYS A 13 -3.36 6.63 20.30
N ASN A 14 -2.43 7.29 19.61
CA ASN A 14 -2.40 8.76 19.59
C ASN A 14 -3.53 9.33 18.71
N LYS A 15 -4.54 9.93 19.36
CA LYS A 15 -5.72 10.52 18.70
C LYS A 15 -5.39 11.62 17.69
N ALA A 16 -4.36 12.43 17.92
CA ALA A 16 -3.97 13.48 16.97
C ALA A 16 -3.44 12.87 15.66
N ILE A 17 -2.67 11.79 15.76
CA ILE A 17 -2.15 11.06 14.59
C ILE A 17 -3.27 10.34 13.85
N LEU A 18 -4.19 9.68 14.58
CA LEU A 18 -5.35 9.02 13.98
C LEU A 18 -6.23 10.02 13.21
N ARG A 19 -6.50 11.20 13.78
CA ARG A 19 -7.21 12.29 13.08
C ARG A 19 -6.45 12.79 11.86
N LYS A 20 -5.12 12.89 11.94
CA LYS A 20 -4.28 13.27 10.79
C LYS A 20 -4.41 12.26 9.65
N ILE A 21 -4.38 10.96 9.95
CA ILE A 21 -4.58 9.89 8.96
C ILE A 21 -5.97 10.03 8.32
N ALA A 22 -7.03 10.12 9.14
CA ALA A 22 -8.41 10.27 8.65
C ALA A 22 -8.59 11.53 7.78
N ARG A 23 -8.05 12.68 8.20
CA ARG A 23 -8.09 13.93 7.40
C ARG A 23 -7.37 13.78 6.07
N SER A 24 -6.29 13.01 6.02
CA SER A 24 -5.50 12.81 4.80
C SER A 24 -6.21 11.96 3.74
N LEU A 25 -7.27 11.24 4.13
CA LEU A 25 -8.17 10.54 3.20
C LEU A 25 -9.12 11.49 2.47
N GLU A 26 -9.24 12.76 2.90
CA GLU A 26 -10.11 13.76 2.28
C GLU A 26 -11.54 13.23 2.07
N ILE A 27 -12.10 12.64 3.13
CA ILE A 27 -13.37 11.91 3.08
C ILE A 27 -14.50 12.88 2.70
N LYS A 28 -15.22 12.54 1.63
CA LYS A 28 -16.46 13.17 1.18
C LYS A 28 -17.65 12.27 1.54
N LYS A 29 -18.85 12.87 1.58
CA LYS A 29 -20.09 12.16 1.95
C LYS A 29 -20.42 10.97 1.05
N ASP A 30 -19.96 10.98 -0.21
CA ASP A 30 -20.22 9.92 -1.19
C ASP A 30 -19.11 8.85 -1.28
N ASP A 31 -18.04 9.01 -0.51
CA ASP A 31 -16.89 8.10 -0.56
C ASP A 31 -17.21 6.74 0.09
N ILE A 32 -16.64 5.69 -0.48
CA ILE A 32 -16.51 4.39 0.18
C ILE A 32 -15.10 4.29 0.74
N ILE A 33 -15.00 4.02 2.05
CA ILE A 33 -13.72 3.81 2.72
C ILE A 33 -13.58 2.33 3.06
N VAL A 34 -12.44 1.75 2.72
CA VAL A 34 -12.07 0.39 3.08
C VAL A 34 -10.88 0.45 4.05
N GLU A 35 -11.08 -0.03 5.27
CA GLU A 35 -10.06 -0.12 6.31
C GLU A 35 -9.53 -1.55 6.42
N ILE A 36 -8.20 -1.71 6.39
CA ILE A 36 -7.50 -2.98 6.56
C ILE A 36 -7.01 -3.08 8.01
N GLY A 37 -7.58 -4.03 8.77
CA GLY A 37 -7.24 -4.29 10.16
C GLY A 37 -7.82 -3.23 11.09
N GLY A 38 -9.11 -3.32 11.38
CA GLY A 38 -9.81 -2.37 12.24
C GLY A 38 -9.35 -2.39 13.71
N GLY A 39 -8.78 -3.51 14.18
CA GLY A 39 -8.32 -3.62 15.56
C GLY A 39 -9.44 -3.35 16.56
N HIS A 40 -9.25 -2.40 17.47
CA HIS A 40 -10.31 -1.98 18.38
C HIS A 40 -11.09 -0.76 17.86
N GLY A 41 -10.88 -0.32 16.62
CA GLY A 41 -11.62 0.78 16.01
C GLY A 41 -11.05 2.17 16.29
N GLU A 42 -9.77 2.26 16.66
CA GLU A 42 -9.12 3.53 16.97
C GLU A 42 -9.09 4.51 15.80
N LEU A 43 -8.86 3.99 14.58
CA LEU A 43 -8.93 4.77 13.36
C LEU A 43 -10.36 4.82 12.83
N SER A 44 -11.07 3.68 12.81
CA SER A 44 -12.43 3.52 12.32
C SER A 44 -13.42 4.58 12.80
N GLN A 45 -13.35 4.97 14.08
CA GLN A 45 -14.23 6.01 14.64
C GLN A 45 -14.11 7.39 13.97
N PHE A 46 -13.01 7.66 13.27
CA PHE A 46 -12.80 8.89 12.52
C PHE A 46 -13.18 8.77 11.03
N LEU A 47 -13.63 7.59 10.59
CA LEU A 47 -13.96 7.28 9.20
C LEU A 47 -15.47 7.18 8.95
N THR A 48 -16.29 7.22 10.01
CA THR A 48 -17.75 6.99 9.95
C THR A 48 -18.56 8.06 9.22
N SER A 49 -17.92 9.16 8.79
CA SER A 49 -18.56 10.22 7.99
C SER A 49 -18.68 9.91 6.49
N ALA A 50 -18.09 8.81 6.04
CA ALA A 50 -18.17 8.33 4.66
C ALA A 50 -19.57 7.78 4.32
N LYS A 51 -19.88 7.66 3.03
CA LYS A 51 -21.11 6.98 2.56
C LYS A 51 -21.19 5.56 3.08
N LYS A 52 -20.05 4.87 3.04
CA LYS A 52 -19.90 3.50 3.50
C LYS A 52 -18.48 3.28 4.01
N LEU A 53 -18.37 2.70 5.19
CA LEU A 53 -17.11 2.25 5.78
C LEU A 53 -17.10 0.72 5.84
N ILE A 54 -16.15 0.08 5.18
CA ILE A 54 -15.99 -1.38 5.20
C ILE A 54 -14.70 -1.71 5.93
N ILE A 55 -14.79 -2.45 7.03
CA ILE A 55 -13.65 -2.77 7.89
C ILE A 55 -13.37 -4.26 7.79
N TYR A 56 -12.18 -4.60 7.28
CA TYR A 56 -11.70 -5.98 7.27
C TYR A 56 -10.89 -6.26 8.53
N GLU A 57 -11.31 -7.25 9.32
CA GLU A 57 -10.59 -7.71 10.50
C GLU A 57 -10.51 -9.24 10.51
N ILE A 58 -9.31 -9.79 10.55
CA ILE A 58 -9.09 -11.25 10.50
C ILE A 58 -9.32 -11.90 11.86
N ASP A 59 -9.10 -11.17 12.95
CA ASP A 59 -9.32 -11.67 14.30
C ASP A 59 -10.82 -11.63 14.65
N LYS A 60 -11.39 -12.82 14.89
CA LYS A 60 -12.83 -12.98 15.17
C LYS A 60 -13.29 -12.20 16.41
N ASN A 61 -12.46 -12.12 17.45
CA ASN A 61 -12.85 -11.44 18.69
C ASN A 61 -12.90 -9.93 18.47
N LEU A 62 -11.92 -9.39 17.74
CA LEU A 62 -11.89 -7.97 17.39
C LEU A 62 -12.97 -7.60 16.39
N ALA A 63 -13.25 -8.47 15.41
CA ALA A 63 -14.37 -8.27 14.51
C ALA A 63 -15.71 -8.24 15.26
N SER A 64 -15.91 -9.11 16.27
CA SER A 64 -17.09 -9.05 17.14
C SER A 64 -17.15 -7.73 17.92
N PHE A 65 -16.04 -7.35 18.56
CA PHE A 65 -15.94 -6.09 19.29
C PHE A 65 -16.25 -4.87 18.40
N LEU A 66 -15.76 -4.86 17.16
CA LEU A 66 -16.05 -3.82 16.19
C LEU A 66 -17.54 -3.78 15.82
N LYS A 67 -18.19 -4.94 15.64
CA LYS A 67 -19.64 -5.01 15.37
C LYS A 67 -20.44 -4.39 16.51
N ASP A 68 -20.12 -4.73 17.75
CA ASP A 68 -20.81 -4.17 18.92
C ASP A 68 -20.56 -2.66 19.03
N ARG A 69 -19.29 -2.25 18.88
CA ARG A 69 -18.86 -0.85 18.99
C ARG A 69 -19.50 0.07 17.93
N PHE A 70 -19.67 -0.43 16.71
CA PHE A 70 -20.21 0.33 15.58
C PHE A 70 -21.66 -0.05 15.24
N SER A 71 -22.36 -0.76 16.12
CA SER A 71 -23.73 -1.24 15.92
C SER A 71 -24.76 -0.15 15.60
N TYR A 72 -24.55 1.07 16.11
CA TYR A 72 -25.41 2.23 15.84
C TYR A 72 -25.14 2.92 14.49
N PHE A 73 -24.11 2.49 13.74
CA PHE A 73 -23.77 3.08 12.45
C PHE A 73 -24.23 2.17 11.30
N GLU A 74 -25.32 2.54 10.64
CA GLU A 74 -25.87 1.79 9.50
C GLU A 74 -24.92 1.75 8.28
N ASN A 75 -24.02 2.73 8.17
CA ASN A 75 -23.06 2.84 7.08
C ASN A 75 -21.73 2.08 7.35
N VAL A 76 -21.60 1.38 8.49
CA VAL A 76 -20.38 0.65 8.85
C VAL A 76 -20.60 -0.86 8.69
N GLU A 77 -19.81 -1.47 7.82
CA GLU A 77 -19.82 -2.90 7.55
C GLU A 77 -18.54 -3.54 8.10
N ILE A 78 -18.68 -4.49 9.02
CA ILE A 78 -17.55 -5.26 9.57
C ILE A 78 -17.46 -6.63 8.89
N LYS A 79 -16.37 -6.85 8.14
CA LYS A 79 -16.05 -8.13 7.52
C LYS A 79 -14.99 -8.87 8.33
N ASN A 80 -15.40 -9.97 8.97
CA ASN A 80 -14.45 -10.89 9.61
C ASN A 80 -13.76 -11.77 8.56
N GLU A 81 -12.89 -11.18 7.75
CA GLU A 81 -12.27 -11.82 6.60
C GLU A 81 -10.80 -11.39 6.46
N ASP A 82 -9.97 -12.27 5.90
CA ASP A 82 -8.63 -11.90 5.45
C ASP A 82 -8.71 -10.95 4.24
N PHE A 83 -8.27 -9.71 4.41
CA PHE A 83 -8.22 -8.73 3.32
C PHE A 83 -7.48 -9.25 2.08
N LEU A 84 -6.50 -10.15 2.21
CA LEU A 84 -5.81 -10.72 1.06
C LEU A 84 -6.74 -11.53 0.15
N LYS A 85 -7.85 -12.06 0.68
CA LYS A 85 -8.85 -12.85 -0.05
C LYS A 85 -10.08 -12.03 -0.46
N ALA A 86 -10.28 -10.87 0.16
CA ALA A 86 -11.40 -9.98 -0.13
C ALA A 86 -11.54 -9.66 -1.61
N ASP A 87 -12.74 -9.84 -2.15
CA ASP A 87 -13.11 -9.28 -3.43
C ASP A 87 -13.45 -7.80 -3.27
N LEU A 88 -12.87 -6.94 -4.11
CA LEU A 88 -13.11 -5.50 -4.15
C LEU A 88 -13.66 -5.06 -5.51
N PHE A 89 -13.93 -5.99 -6.44
CA PHE A 89 -14.35 -5.70 -7.80
C PHE A 89 -15.64 -4.86 -7.84
N TYR A 90 -16.60 -5.16 -6.95
CA TYR A 90 -17.87 -4.45 -6.84
C TYR A 90 -17.75 -2.95 -6.51
N LEU A 91 -16.58 -2.47 -6.07
CA LEU A 91 -16.35 -1.07 -5.70
C LEU A 91 -16.05 -0.14 -6.89
N LYS A 92 -15.82 -0.67 -8.10
CA LYS A 92 -15.73 0.09 -9.37
C LYS A 92 -14.90 1.39 -9.33
N ASN A 93 -13.66 1.32 -8.80
CA ASN A 93 -12.74 2.47 -8.64
C ASN A 93 -13.25 3.61 -7.75
N ASN A 94 -14.32 3.42 -6.99
CA ASN A 94 -14.92 4.47 -6.17
C ASN A 94 -14.71 4.22 -4.67
N PHE A 95 -13.47 3.91 -4.30
CA PHE A 95 -13.11 3.68 -2.90
C PHE A 95 -11.73 4.20 -2.54
N LYS A 96 -11.52 4.43 -1.25
CA LYS A 96 -10.23 4.80 -0.67
C LYS A 96 -9.80 3.74 0.34
N LEU A 97 -8.50 3.51 0.44
CA LEU A 97 -7.92 2.52 1.36
C LEU A 97 -7.21 3.18 2.54
N THR A 98 -7.36 2.58 3.71
CA THR A 98 -6.58 2.97 4.88
C THR A 98 -6.29 1.78 5.79
N GLY A 99 -5.34 1.95 6.71
CA GLY A 99 -5.02 0.91 7.68
C GLY A 99 -3.65 1.08 8.33
N ASN A 100 -3.50 0.49 9.51
CA ASN A 100 -2.21 0.30 10.17
C ASN A 100 -1.66 -1.07 9.80
N ILE A 101 -0.87 -1.13 8.73
CA ILE A 101 -0.60 -2.39 8.03
C ILE A 101 0.47 -3.23 8.74
N PRO A 102 0.19 -4.52 9.03
CA PRO A 102 1.17 -5.40 9.64
C PRO A 102 2.35 -5.73 8.71
N TYR A 103 3.53 -5.79 9.30
CA TYR A 103 4.81 -5.83 8.59
C TYR A 103 4.97 -7.05 7.66
N LYS A 104 4.53 -8.21 8.16
CA LYS A 104 4.69 -9.50 7.47
C LYS A 104 3.87 -9.60 6.18
N ILE A 105 2.83 -8.78 6.03
CA ILE A 105 1.90 -8.86 4.91
C ILE A 105 1.86 -7.58 4.07
N THR A 106 2.60 -6.52 4.41
CA THR A 106 2.64 -5.26 3.65
C THR A 106 2.90 -5.50 2.15
N GLY A 107 3.91 -6.30 1.80
CA GLY A 107 4.20 -6.60 0.40
C GLY A 107 3.10 -7.39 -0.31
N LYS A 108 2.39 -8.29 0.40
CA LYS A 108 1.23 -9.02 -0.15
C LYS A 108 0.05 -8.09 -0.37
N ILE A 109 -0.19 -7.15 0.55
CA ILE A 109 -1.24 -6.14 0.45
C ILE A 109 -0.98 -5.23 -0.76
N PHE A 110 0.23 -4.68 -0.88
CA PHE A 110 0.57 -3.88 -2.07
C PHE A 110 0.44 -4.68 -3.35
N ARG A 111 0.97 -5.91 -3.40
CA ARG A 111 0.80 -6.77 -4.58
C ARG A 111 -0.67 -6.94 -4.95
N LYS A 112 -1.53 -7.28 -3.99
CA LYS A 112 -2.97 -7.40 -4.24
C LYS A 112 -3.54 -6.11 -4.81
N ILE A 113 -3.30 -4.96 -4.17
CA ILE A 113 -3.83 -3.65 -4.57
C ILE A 113 -3.39 -3.27 -5.99
N LEU A 114 -2.11 -3.50 -6.33
CA LEU A 114 -1.54 -3.16 -7.62
C LEU A 114 -1.92 -4.14 -8.75
N THR A 115 -2.59 -5.25 -8.42
CA THR A 115 -3.12 -6.23 -9.39
C THR A 115 -4.64 -6.34 -9.32
N LEU A 116 -5.33 -5.41 -8.64
CA LEU A 116 -6.77 -5.30 -8.77
C LEU A 116 -7.11 -4.85 -10.20
N GLU A 117 -8.30 -5.18 -10.67
CA GLU A 117 -8.84 -4.55 -11.87
C GLU A 117 -9.37 -3.15 -11.55
N ASN A 118 -9.99 -3.01 -10.37
CA ASN A 118 -10.48 -1.76 -9.84
C ASN A 118 -9.58 -1.27 -8.69
N HIS A 119 -8.84 -0.19 -8.91
CA HIS A 119 -7.92 0.40 -7.94
C HIS A 119 -8.59 1.45 -7.06
N PRO A 120 -8.09 1.64 -5.83
CA PRO A 120 -8.53 2.74 -4.99
C PRO A 120 -8.13 4.08 -5.62
N GLN A 121 -8.90 5.14 -5.38
CA GLN A 121 -8.54 6.51 -5.80
C GLN A 121 -7.38 7.04 -4.95
N LEU A 122 -7.39 6.68 -3.67
CA LEU A 122 -6.49 7.22 -2.67
C LEU A 122 -6.23 6.16 -1.60
N LEU A 123 -4.99 6.09 -1.15
CA LEU A 123 -4.59 5.21 -0.06
C LEU A 123 -3.79 6.00 0.98
N VAL A 124 -4.10 5.82 2.26
CA VAL A 124 -3.28 6.33 3.37
C VAL A 124 -2.95 5.19 4.33
N PHE A 125 -1.70 4.75 4.35
CA PHE A 125 -1.27 3.65 5.22
C PHE A 125 -0.26 4.10 6.25
N THR A 126 -0.35 3.51 7.44
CA THR A 126 0.73 3.52 8.43
C THR A 126 1.54 2.25 8.28
N LEU A 127 2.85 2.38 8.04
CA LEU A 127 3.80 1.30 7.82
C LEU A 127 5.01 1.45 8.75
N GLN A 128 5.88 0.45 8.87
CA GLN A 128 7.22 0.68 9.42
C GLN A 128 7.96 1.71 8.59
N LYS A 129 8.78 2.52 9.25
CA LYS A 129 9.59 3.55 8.61
C LYS A 129 10.40 3.01 7.43
N GLU A 130 11.15 1.92 7.62
CA GLU A 130 12.00 1.36 6.56
C GLU A 130 11.20 0.89 5.33
N VAL A 131 10.04 0.25 5.57
CA VAL A 131 9.17 -0.23 4.49
C VAL A 131 8.55 0.94 3.73
N GLY A 132 8.06 1.95 4.43
CA GLY A 132 7.54 3.15 3.78
C GLY A 132 8.62 3.95 3.06
N GLU A 133 9.84 4.06 3.60
CA GLU A 133 10.96 4.71 2.91
C GLU A 133 11.38 3.95 1.63
N LYS A 134 11.30 2.61 1.62
CA LYS A 134 11.47 1.78 0.42
C LYS A 134 10.39 2.05 -0.63
N ILE A 135 9.13 2.19 -0.22
CA ILE A 135 8.00 2.51 -1.12
C ILE A 135 8.14 3.93 -1.68
N LEU A 136 8.54 4.89 -0.87
CA LEU A 136 8.73 6.28 -1.30
C LEU A 136 9.98 6.47 -2.17
N GLY A 137 10.91 5.50 -2.18
CA GLY A 137 12.19 5.62 -2.88
C GLY A 137 13.09 6.71 -2.30
N LYS A 138 12.98 7.00 -0.99
CA LYS A 138 13.60 8.18 -0.35
C LYS A 138 15.13 8.20 -0.43
N ASN A 139 15.77 7.04 -0.30
CA ASN A 139 17.23 6.92 -0.37
C ASN A 139 17.70 6.49 -1.77
N LYS A 140 17.00 5.51 -2.33
CA LYS A 140 17.27 4.94 -3.64
C LYS A 140 16.00 4.31 -4.20
N ASN A 141 15.93 4.24 -5.52
CA ASN A 141 14.88 3.49 -6.19
C ASN A 141 14.90 2.03 -5.72
N SER A 142 13.72 1.50 -5.45
CA SER A 142 13.44 0.12 -5.11
C SER A 142 12.38 -0.43 -6.07
N PHE A 143 12.31 -1.77 -6.16
CA PHE A 143 11.23 -2.46 -6.87
C PHE A 143 9.86 -1.87 -6.56
N TRP A 144 9.54 -1.69 -5.27
CA TRP A 144 8.26 -1.16 -4.83
C TRP A 144 8.06 0.31 -5.21
N SER A 145 9.11 1.15 -5.09
CA SER A 145 8.97 2.56 -5.44
C SER A 145 8.67 2.77 -6.91
N ILE A 146 9.29 2.00 -7.81
CA ILE A 146 9.05 2.15 -9.25
C ILE A 146 7.72 1.52 -9.64
N TRP A 147 7.40 0.34 -9.09
CA TRP A 147 6.12 -0.31 -9.40
C TRP A 147 4.92 0.48 -8.88
N ILE A 148 5.00 1.11 -7.72
CA ILE A 148 3.91 1.95 -7.20
C ILE A 148 3.82 3.26 -7.98
N LYS A 149 4.94 3.86 -8.39
CA LYS A 149 4.93 5.15 -9.13
C LYS A 149 4.23 5.09 -10.48
N ILE A 150 4.16 3.92 -11.14
CA ILE A 150 3.35 3.80 -12.36
C ILE A 150 1.85 3.90 -12.09
N TRP A 151 1.42 3.67 -10.85
CA TRP A 151 0.02 3.71 -10.44
C TRP A 151 -0.40 5.04 -9.84
N GLY A 152 0.53 5.83 -9.30
CA GLY A 152 0.15 7.07 -8.63
C GLY A 152 1.29 7.83 -7.97
N GLU A 153 0.97 9.04 -7.53
CA GLU A 153 1.87 9.89 -6.77
C GLU A 153 1.99 9.41 -5.33
N THR A 154 3.23 9.23 -4.85
CA THR A 154 3.52 8.82 -3.47
C THR A 154 4.04 10.00 -2.65
N LYS A 155 3.52 10.18 -1.44
CA LYS A 155 3.91 11.26 -0.52
C LYS A 155 4.06 10.73 0.91
N SER A 156 5.07 11.22 1.62
CA SER A 156 5.19 11.01 3.07
C SER A 156 4.36 12.04 3.80
N LEU A 157 3.54 11.60 4.74
CA LEU A 157 2.78 12.48 5.64
C LEU A 157 3.45 12.62 7.01
N GLY A 158 4.60 11.97 7.23
CA GLY A 158 5.42 12.13 8.43
C GLY A 158 5.69 10.83 9.18
N ILE A 159 6.66 10.90 10.09
CA ILE A 159 7.09 9.80 10.96
C ILE A 159 6.25 9.75 12.23
N ILE A 160 5.85 8.55 12.64
CA ILE A 160 5.21 8.28 13.93
C ILE A 160 6.21 7.59 14.84
N LYS A 161 6.50 8.19 15.99
CA LYS A 161 7.36 7.58 17.00
C LYS A 161 6.72 6.33 17.59
N ARG A 162 7.49 5.26 17.78
CA ARG A 162 7.03 3.95 18.32
C ARG A 162 6.24 4.04 19.63
N LYS A 163 6.54 5.04 20.47
CA LYS A 163 5.82 5.29 21.75
C LYS A 163 4.33 5.58 21.59
N ASN A 164 3.86 5.91 20.38
CA ASN A 164 2.45 6.15 20.08
C ASN A 164 1.64 4.86 19.89
N PHE A 165 2.28 3.70 19.94
CA PHE A 165 1.64 2.41 19.72
C PHE A 165 1.66 1.54 21.00
N ARG A 166 0.71 0.60 21.07
CA ARG A 166 0.66 -0.43 22.11
C ARG A 166 0.32 -1.79 21.49
N PRO A 167 1.08 -2.86 21.78
CA PRO A 167 2.41 -2.84 22.40
C PRO A 167 3.39 -1.98 21.58
N VAL A 168 4.44 -1.48 22.24
CA VAL A 168 5.44 -0.61 21.60
C VAL A 168 6.26 -1.42 20.59
N PRO A 169 6.29 -1.06 19.30
CA PRO A 169 7.10 -1.74 18.30
C PRO A 169 8.59 -1.42 18.46
N GLN A 170 9.43 -2.23 17.81
CA GLN A 170 10.89 -2.04 17.83
C GLN A 170 11.36 -0.83 17.04
N VAL A 171 10.60 -0.39 16.04
CA VAL A 171 10.98 0.68 15.11
C VAL A 171 9.87 1.73 15.00
N ASP A 172 10.25 2.93 14.56
CA ASP A 172 9.30 3.98 14.21
C ASP A 172 8.47 3.59 12.97
N SER A 173 7.31 4.23 12.83
CA SER A 173 6.41 4.08 11.69
C SER A 173 6.41 5.34 10.82
N ILE A 174 5.84 5.24 9.62
CA ILE A 174 5.66 6.33 8.67
C ILE A 174 4.24 6.26 8.10
N ILE A 175 3.64 7.42 7.91
CA ILE A 175 2.38 7.55 7.19
C ILE A 175 2.72 7.86 5.73
N ILE A 176 2.23 7.05 4.82
CA ILE A 176 2.33 7.30 3.38
C ILE A 176 0.95 7.55 2.79
N LYS A 177 0.90 8.41 1.77
CA LYS A 177 -0.27 8.67 0.94
C LYS A 177 0.05 8.35 -0.51
N ILE A 178 -0.88 7.70 -1.19
CA ILE A 178 -0.80 7.42 -2.62
C ILE A 178 -2.08 7.96 -3.26
N ASN A 179 -1.94 8.87 -4.22
CA ASN A 179 -3.04 9.30 -5.08
C ASN A 179 -2.92 8.53 -6.40
N PHE A 180 -3.86 7.65 -6.69
CA PHE A 180 -3.81 6.82 -7.87
C PHE A 180 -4.23 7.61 -9.11
N TYR A 181 -3.57 7.34 -10.23
CA TYR A 181 -4.00 7.82 -11.53
C TYR A 181 -5.24 7.07 -12.00
N PRO A 182 -6.06 7.64 -12.91
CA PRO A 182 -7.18 6.92 -13.51
C PRO A 182 -6.77 5.63 -14.22
N GLN A 183 -5.56 5.58 -14.76
CA GLN A 183 -4.94 4.44 -15.42
C GLN A 183 -3.44 4.43 -15.12
N PRO A 184 -2.79 3.25 -15.08
CA PRO A 184 -1.35 3.19 -14.87
C PRO A 184 -0.58 3.77 -16.06
N LEU A 185 0.61 4.32 -15.79
CA LEU A 185 1.51 4.84 -16.83
C LEU A 185 2.02 3.76 -17.80
N ILE A 186 1.94 2.48 -17.39
CA ILE A 186 2.24 1.30 -18.21
C ILE A 186 1.06 0.34 -18.09
N LYS A 187 0.47 -0.07 -19.22
CA LYS A 187 -0.70 -0.96 -19.26
C LYS A 187 -0.34 -2.40 -18.88
N GLU A 188 0.80 -2.90 -19.33
CA GLU A 188 1.29 -4.26 -19.06
C GLU A 188 1.92 -4.36 -17.66
N THR A 189 1.13 -4.05 -16.62
CA THR A 189 1.61 -3.85 -15.24
C THR A 189 2.29 -5.08 -14.65
N GLU A 190 1.81 -6.30 -14.97
CA GLU A 190 2.44 -7.55 -14.54
C GLU A 190 3.75 -7.83 -15.26
N LEU A 191 3.81 -7.54 -16.56
CA LEU A 191 5.05 -7.66 -17.34
C LEU A 191 6.09 -6.65 -16.84
N PHE A 192 5.67 -5.43 -16.54
CA PHE A 192 6.50 -4.41 -15.91
C PHE A 192 7.03 -4.87 -14.55
N ALA A 193 6.19 -5.48 -13.70
CA ALA A 193 6.64 -6.05 -12.43
C ALA A 193 7.69 -7.15 -12.62
N ARG A 194 7.52 -8.05 -13.60
CA ARG A 194 8.52 -9.08 -13.93
C ARG A 194 9.84 -8.47 -14.40
N PHE A 195 9.77 -7.44 -15.24
CA PHE A 195 10.92 -6.67 -15.69
C PHE A 195 11.67 -6.01 -14.52
N LEU A 196 10.95 -5.31 -13.64
CA LEU A 196 11.56 -4.69 -12.45
C LEU A 196 12.20 -5.74 -11.54
N LYS A 197 11.54 -6.89 -11.33
CA LYS A 197 12.10 -7.99 -10.52
C LYS A 197 13.48 -8.42 -11.05
N LYS A 198 13.62 -8.56 -12.37
CA LYS A 198 14.88 -8.93 -13.02
C LYS A 198 15.95 -7.84 -12.89
N ILE A 199 15.59 -6.57 -13.04
CA ILE A 199 16.55 -5.47 -12.92
C ILE A 199 17.03 -5.26 -11.48
N PHE A 200 16.13 -5.38 -10.50
CA PHE A 200 16.47 -5.24 -9.09
C PHE A 200 17.15 -6.48 -8.50
N GLU A 201 17.16 -7.61 -9.23
CA GLU A 201 18.00 -8.76 -8.90
C GLU A 201 19.49 -8.38 -8.98
N LYS A 202 20.28 -8.68 -7.95
CA LYS A 202 21.72 -8.34 -7.85
C LYS A 202 22.01 -6.87 -8.23
N PRO A 203 21.57 -5.88 -7.44
CA PRO A 203 21.52 -4.48 -7.84
C PRO A 203 22.88 -3.85 -8.21
N ASN A 204 23.98 -4.42 -7.74
CA ASN A 204 25.34 -3.92 -8.01
C ASN A 204 25.89 -4.32 -9.40
N GLN A 205 25.23 -5.24 -10.11
CA GLN A 205 25.63 -5.65 -11.46
C GLN A 205 25.12 -4.68 -12.54
N LYS A 206 25.92 -4.52 -13.60
CA LYS A 206 25.56 -3.77 -14.81
C LYS A 206 24.33 -4.38 -15.49
N LEU A 207 23.49 -3.55 -16.10
CA LEU A 207 22.23 -3.99 -16.70
C LEU A 207 22.46 -5.00 -17.84
N LYS A 208 23.54 -4.87 -18.62
CA LYS A 208 23.89 -5.83 -19.69
C LYS A 208 23.99 -7.28 -19.22
N ASN A 209 24.34 -7.49 -17.95
CA ASN A 209 24.45 -8.83 -17.36
C ASN A 209 23.08 -9.39 -16.92
N LYS A 210 22.02 -8.59 -16.99
CA LYS A 210 20.66 -8.93 -16.54
C LYS A 210 19.68 -9.02 -17.71
N ILE A 211 19.85 -8.18 -18.72
CA ILE A 211 18.95 -8.11 -19.88
C ILE A 211 19.78 -8.29 -21.16
N PRO A 212 19.58 -9.39 -21.92
CA PRO A 212 20.38 -9.67 -23.12
C PRO A 212 20.26 -8.62 -24.23
N LEU A 213 19.07 -8.04 -24.42
CA LEU A 213 18.76 -7.09 -25.50
C LEU A 213 18.56 -5.68 -24.93
N LEU A 214 19.66 -5.04 -24.51
CA LEU A 214 19.67 -3.68 -23.96
C LEU A 214 20.12 -2.64 -25.00
N PRO A 215 19.43 -1.47 -25.09
CA PRO A 215 19.96 -0.33 -25.84
C PRO A 215 21.32 0.09 -25.29
N ASN A 216 22.20 0.56 -26.19
CA ASN A 216 23.61 0.82 -25.87
C ASN A 216 23.78 1.81 -24.71
N GLU A 217 22.94 2.84 -24.60
CA GLU A 217 23.03 3.83 -23.53
C GLU A 217 22.74 3.29 -22.12
N TYR A 218 22.16 2.07 -22.00
CA TYR A 218 21.85 1.43 -20.72
C TYR A 218 22.80 0.28 -20.35
N LYS A 219 23.65 -0.19 -21.26
CA LYS A 219 24.46 -1.42 -21.06
C LYS A 219 25.38 -1.34 -19.83
N GLU A 220 26.06 -0.21 -19.65
CA GLU A 220 27.03 -0.01 -18.57
C GLU A 220 26.41 0.54 -17.27
N LYS A 221 25.15 1.00 -17.31
CA LYS A 221 24.42 1.48 -16.13
C LYS A 221 24.11 0.33 -15.16
N ARG A 222 23.92 0.65 -13.89
CA ARG A 222 23.34 -0.19 -12.83
C ARG A 222 21.93 0.29 -12.51
N VAL A 223 21.17 -0.51 -11.75
CA VAL A 223 19.77 -0.15 -11.40
C VAL A 223 19.66 1.17 -10.64
N PHE A 224 20.65 1.50 -9.80
CA PHE A 224 20.63 2.73 -9.02
C PHE A 224 21.08 3.96 -9.82
N ASP A 225 21.57 3.79 -11.05
CA ASP A 225 21.90 4.88 -11.97
C ASP A 225 20.67 5.33 -12.78
N LEU A 226 19.54 4.61 -12.65
CA LEU A 226 18.30 4.89 -13.37
C LEU A 226 17.37 5.79 -12.56
N ASN A 227 16.88 6.86 -13.20
CA ASN A 227 15.74 7.63 -12.69
C ASN A 227 14.41 6.94 -13.07
N PHE A 228 13.26 7.53 -12.71
CA PHE A 228 11.96 6.91 -13.00
C PHE A 228 11.68 6.79 -14.50
N ASP A 229 11.98 7.83 -15.27
CA ASP A 229 11.74 7.86 -16.72
C ASP A 229 12.63 6.86 -17.46
N ASP A 230 13.85 6.64 -16.99
CA ASP A 230 14.74 5.59 -17.48
C ASP A 230 14.08 4.20 -17.40
N PHE A 231 13.35 3.89 -16.32
CA PHE A 231 12.65 2.60 -16.21
C PHE A 231 11.52 2.48 -17.23
N LEU A 232 10.76 3.55 -17.45
CA LEU A 232 9.64 3.55 -18.42
C LEU A 232 10.17 3.41 -19.85
N ASN A 233 11.14 4.25 -20.21
CA ASN A 233 11.77 4.25 -21.53
C ASN A 233 12.46 2.92 -21.82
N LEU A 234 13.18 2.37 -20.85
CA LEU A 234 13.86 1.09 -21.00
C LEU A 234 12.85 -0.05 -21.20
N PHE A 235 11.76 -0.07 -20.44
CA PHE A 235 10.70 -1.06 -20.60
C PHE A 235 10.07 -0.99 -22.00
N GLN A 236 9.67 0.20 -22.45
CA GLN A 236 9.10 0.40 -23.79
C GLN A 236 10.08 -0.02 -24.89
N LYS A 237 11.36 0.34 -24.80
CA LYS A 237 12.37 -0.05 -25.80
C LYS A 237 12.56 -1.58 -25.91
N ILE A 238 12.40 -2.31 -24.82
CA ILE A 238 12.57 -3.78 -24.80
C ILE A 238 11.29 -4.48 -25.27
N PHE A 239 10.11 -4.02 -24.84
CA PHE A 239 8.86 -4.77 -25.04
C PHE A 239 7.97 -4.21 -26.15
N SER A 240 8.06 -2.93 -26.51
CA SER A 240 7.32 -2.35 -27.64
C SER A 240 7.96 -2.66 -29.00
N LYS A 241 9.24 -3.04 -29.05
CA LYS A 241 9.90 -3.49 -30.30
C LYS A 241 9.53 -4.91 -30.74
N ASN A 242 8.83 -5.67 -29.90
CA ASN A 242 8.39 -7.05 -30.21
C ASN A 242 6.89 -7.13 -30.57
N GLN A 243 6.25 -5.99 -30.87
CA GLN A 243 4.85 -5.90 -31.30
C GLN A 243 4.70 -5.39 -32.75
N LEU A 244 5.79 -5.36 -33.52
CA LEU A 244 5.80 -5.09 -34.97
C LEU A 244 6.39 -6.29 -35.70
#